data_AF-A0AA90VQA0-F1
#
_entry.id   AF-A0AA90VQA0-F1
#
_cell.length_a   1.000
_cell.length_b   1.000
_cell.length_c   1.000
_cell.angle_alpha   90.00
_cell.angle_beta   90.00
_cell.angle_gamma   90.00
#
_symmetry.space_group_name_H-M   'P 1'
#
loop_
_entity.id
_entity.type
_entity.pdbx_description
1 polymer ?
#
loop_
_entity_poly.entity_id
_entity_poly.type
_entity_poly.pdbx_seq_one_letter_code
_entity_poly.pdbx_strand_id
1 'polypeptide(L)' 'MKRTVITVDGNGELSIPSNLQDLWMSEGELVDMLHVTATKLHAMIRSIYKDGLLTASEVQQKQETSNGIWQTLY' A
#
# COMPACT_ATOMS: atom_id res chain seq x y z
N MET A 1 -14.72 5.43 6.02
CA MET A 1 -14.79 5.45 4.56
C MET A 1 -14.40 4.09 4.02
N LYS A 2 -14.90 3.71 2.84
CA LYS A 2 -14.57 2.43 2.20
C LYS A 2 -13.30 2.62 1.37
N ARG A 3 -12.19 1.99 1.77
CA ARG A 3 -10.93 2.04 1.01
C ARG A 3 -11.08 1.35 -0.33
N THR A 4 -10.42 1.87 -1.35
CA THR A 4 -10.23 1.20 -2.65
C THR A 4 -8.79 0.72 -2.75
N VAL A 5 -8.57 -0.37 -3.49
CA VAL A 5 -7.25 -0.99 -3.67
C VAL A 5 -7.01 -1.24 -5.15
N ILE A 6 -5.74 -1.30 -5.55
CA ILE A 6 -5.35 -1.86 -6.84
C ILE A 6 -5.37 -3.39 -6.70
N THR A 7 -5.84 -4.07 -7.73
CA THR A 7 -5.81 -5.53 -7.80
C THR A 7 -5.05 -5.99 -9.04
N VAL A 8 -4.38 -7.13 -8.92
CA VAL A 8 -3.75 -7.84 -10.04
C VAL A 8 -4.55 -9.12 -10.29
N ASP A 9 -5.00 -9.34 -11.52
CA ASP A 9 -5.70 -10.58 -11.87
C ASP A 9 -4.71 -11.76 -12.11
N GLY A 10 -5.24 -12.95 -12.40
CA GLY A 10 -4.42 -14.14 -12.68
C GLY A 10 -3.55 -14.04 -13.94
N ASN A 11 -3.82 -13.06 -14.82
CA ASN A 11 -3.05 -12.80 -16.04
C ASN A 11 -2.00 -11.70 -15.83
N GLY A 12 -1.92 -11.11 -14.63
CA GLY A 12 -1.03 -9.99 -14.33
C GLY A 12 -1.61 -8.61 -14.72
N GLU A 13 -2.90 -8.52 -15.05
CA GLU A 13 -3.55 -7.26 -15.41
C GLU A 13 -3.88 -6.45 -14.16
N LEU A 14 -3.43 -5.19 -14.14
CA LEU A 14 -3.69 -4.24 -13.07
C LEU A 14 -5.05 -3.58 -13.27
N SER A 15 -5.94 -3.74 -12.28
CA SER A 15 -7.17 -2.96 -12.18
C SER A 15 -6.97 -1.80 -11.22
N ILE A 16 -6.96 -0.58 -11.75
CA ILE A 16 -6.83 0.65 -10.97
C ILE A 16 -8.23 1.25 -10.76
N PRO A 17 -8.63 1.58 -9.52
CA PRO A 17 -9.94 2.17 -9.25
C PRO A 17 -10.04 3.58 -9.82
N SER A 18 -11.25 3.98 -10.24
CA SER A 18 -11.50 5.33 -10.77
C SER A 18 -11.43 6.43 -9.71
N ASN A 19 -11.73 6.09 -8.45
CA ASN A 19 -11.59 7.01 -7.32
C ASN A 19 -10.23 6.80 -6.65
N LEU A 20 -9.33 7.75 -6.87
CA LEU A 20 -7.98 7.75 -6.31
C LEU A 20 -7.90 8.42 -4.92
N GLN A 21 -8.93 9.16 -4.47
CA GLN A 21 -8.90 9.82 -3.16
C GLN A 21 -8.97 8.81 -2.01
N ASP A 22 -9.68 7.71 -2.23
CA ASP A 22 -9.83 6.60 -1.27
C ASP A 22 -8.84 5.45 -1.52
N LEU A 23 -7.92 5.61 -2.49
CA LEU A 23 -6.94 4.59 -2.85
C LEU A 23 -5.81 4.61 -1.83
N TRP A 24 -5.89 3.66 -0.89
CA TRP A 24 -4.89 3.48 0.15
C TRP A 24 -4.79 2.01 0.52
N MET A 25 -3.61 1.45 0.34
CA MET A 25 -3.34 0.03 0.52
C MET A 25 -2.54 -0.20 1.78
N SER A 26 -3.00 -1.15 2.59
CA SER A 26 -2.26 -1.68 3.73
C SER A 26 -1.05 -2.46 3.27
N GLU A 27 -0.10 -2.66 4.18
CA GLU A 27 1.07 -3.51 3.93
C GLU A 27 0.68 -4.92 3.46
N GLY A 28 -0.36 -5.51 4.07
CA GLY A 28 -0.86 -6.83 3.68
C GLY A 28 -1.40 -6.86 2.25
N GLU A 29 -2.22 -5.88 1.88
CA GLU A 29 -2.76 -5.77 0.52
C GLU A 29 -1.65 -5.58 -0.53
N LEU A 30 -0.59 -4.83 -0.22
CA LEU A 30 0.57 -4.68 -1.10
C LEU A 30 1.39 -5.97 -1.21
N VAL A 31 1.60 -6.66 -0.10
CA VAL A 31 2.29 -7.96 -0.03
C VAL A 31 1.57 -8.99 -0.90
N ASP A 32 0.25 -9.08 -0.76
CA ASP A 32 -0.60 -10.01 -1.50
C ASP A 32 -0.60 -9.66 -2.99
N MET A 33 -0.82 -8.39 -3.33
CA MET A 33 -0.86 -7.93 -4.73
C MET A 33 0.47 -8.19 -5.45
N LEU A 34 1.59 -7.83 -4.82
CA LEU A 34 2.93 -7.93 -5.43
C LEU A 34 3.55 -9.33 -5.30
N HIS A 35 2.92 -10.24 -4.56
CA HIS A 35 3.46 -11.57 -4.24
C HIS A 35 4.87 -11.51 -3.63
N VAL A 36 5.10 -10.55 -2.72
CA VAL A 36 6.38 -10.32 -2.04
C VAL A 36 6.28 -10.57 -0.54
N THR A 37 7.41 -10.76 0.14
CA THR A 37 7.39 -10.79 1.61
C THR A 37 7.35 -9.37 2.19
N ALA A 38 6.79 -9.21 3.40
CA ALA A 38 6.83 -7.97 4.15
C ALA A 38 8.25 -7.37 4.23
N THR A 39 9.26 -8.20 4.52
CA THR A 39 10.67 -7.78 4.57
C THR A 39 11.15 -7.16 3.25
N LYS A 40 10.76 -7.74 2.11
CA LYS A 40 11.12 -7.21 0.78
C LYS A 40 10.40 -5.89 0.51
N LEU A 41 9.10 -5.79 0.82
CA LEU A 41 8.33 -4.56 0.69
C LEU A 41 8.97 -3.41 1.49
N HIS A 42 9.31 -3.66 2.76
CA HIS A 42 9.99 -2.69 3.62
C HIS A 42 11.35 -2.26 3.06
N ALA A 43 12.11 -3.17 2.46
CA ALA A 43 13.39 -2.83 1.84
C ALA A 43 13.20 -1.91 0.61
N MET A 44 12.20 -2.17 -0.22
CA MET A 44 11.87 -1.33 -1.38
C MET A 44 11.41 0.07 -0.96
N ILE A 45 10.49 0.16 0.01
CA ILE A 45 10.01 1.44 0.55
C ILE A 45 11.18 2.27 1.13
N ARG A 46 12.07 1.63 1.90
CA ARG A 46 13.27 2.31 2.42
C ARG A 46 14.20 2.81 1.31
N SER A 47 14.34 2.07 0.21
CA SER A 47 15.13 2.54 -0.94
C SER A 47 14.50 3.79 -1.55
N ILE A 48 13.19 3.78 -1.80
CA ILE A 48 12.44 4.92 -2.36
C ILE A 48 12.66 6.18 -1.52
N TYR A 49 12.59 6.07 -0.19
CA TYR A 49 12.80 7.20 0.72
C TYR A 49 14.26 7.66 0.75
N LYS A 50 15.21 6.72 0.73
CA LYS A 50 16.65 7.04 0.70
C LYS A 50 17.04 7.75 -0.59
N ASP A 51 16.44 7.34 -1.70
CA ASP A 51 16.68 7.91 -3.02
C ASP A 51 15.94 9.25 -3.22
N GLY A 52 15.13 9.67 -2.24
CA GLY A 52 14.40 10.94 -2.27
C GLY A 52 13.27 10.97 -3.29
N LEU A 53 12.84 9.81 -3.79
CA LEU A 53 11.78 9.71 -4.81
C LEU A 53 10.41 10.08 -4.25
N LEU A 54 10.15 9.73 -2.98
CA LEU A 54 8.94 10.05 -2.23
C LEU A 54 9.30 10.26 -0.75
N THR A 55 8.51 11.03 -0.02
CA THR A 55 8.65 11.16 1.43
C THR A 55 7.55 10.41 2.17
N ALA A 56 7.86 9.89 3.37
CA ALA A 56 6.88 9.14 4.17
C ALA A 56 5.63 9.97 4.51
N SER A 57 5.75 11.28 4.67
CA SER A 57 4.61 12.18 4.93
C SER A 57 3.65 12.33 3.75
N GLU A 58 4.11 12.10 2.53
CA GLU A 58 3.29 12.21 1.31
C GLU A 58 2.52 10.92 1.03
N VAL A 59 3.11 9.77 1.38
CA VAL A 59 2.64 8.45 0.93
C VAL A 59 2.41 7.47 2.08
N GLN A 60 2.33 7.94 3.32
CA GLN A 60 1.88 7.11 4.44
C GLN A 60 0.81 7.78 5.26
N GLN A 61 -0.18 6.99 5.66
CA GLN A 61 -1.15 7.39 6.69
C GLN A 61 -1.35 6.28 7.71
N LYS A 62 -1.67 6.68 8.94
CA LYS A 62 -2.05 5.74 10.00
C LYS A 62 -3.55 5.61 10.05
N GLN A 63 -4.03 4.37 10.07
CA GLN A 63 -5.43 4.05 10.24
C GLN A 63 -5.60 3.09 11.40
N GLU A 64 -6.57 3.38 12.27
CA GLU A 64 -7.04 2.44 13.28
C GLU A 64 -8.08 1.51 12.66
N THR A 65 -7.89 0.21 12.83
CA THR A 65 -8.85 -0.82 12.42
C THR A 65 -10.02 -0.90 13.40
N SER A 66 -11.09 -1.60 13.03
CA SER A 66 -12.24 -1.82 13.92
C SER A 66 -11.88 -2.51 15.24
N ASN A 67 -10.73 -3.17 15.29
CA ASN A 67 -10.26 -3.93 16.45
C ASN A 67 -9.27 -3.13 17.31
N GLY A 68 -9.10 -1.82 17.06
CA GLY A 68 -8.17 -0.96 17.80
C GLY A 68 -6.69 -1.14 17.43
N ILE A 69 -6.40 -1.87 16.35
CA ILE A 69 -5.03 -2.08 15.86
C ILE A 69 -4.69 -0.97 14.87
N TRP A 70 -3.54 -0.33 15.05
CA TRP A 70 -3.01 0.65 14.11
C TRP A 70 -2.28 -0.03 12.97
N GLN A 71 -2.56 0.40 11.74
CA GLN A 71 -1.86 -0.02 10.54
C GLN A 71 -1.37 1.18 9.74
N THR A 72 -0.28 0.98 9.01
CA THR A 72 0.20 1.92 7.99
C THR A 72 -0.48 1.60 6.67
N LEU A 73 -1.03 2.63 6.03
CA LEU A 73 -1.48 2.58 4.65
C LEU A 73 -0.51 3.39 3.78
N TYR A 74 -0.39 2.95 2.53
CA TYR A 74 0.44 3.52 1.47
C TYR A 74 -0.41 3.92 0.26
#